data_AF-K7KPH9-F1
#
_entry.id   AF-K7KPH9-F1
#
_cell.length_a   1.000
_cell.length_b   1.000
_cell.length_c   1.000
_cell.angle_alpha   90.00
_cell.angle_beta   90.00
_cell.angle_gamma   90.00
#
_symmetry.space_group_name_H-M   'P 1'
#
loop_
_entity.id
_entity.type
_entity.pdbx_description
1 polymer ?
#
loop_
_entity_poly.entity_id
_entity_poly.type
_entity_poly.pdbx_seq_one_letter_code
_entity_poly.pdbx_strand_id
1 'polypeptide(L)'
;MVFRSFTNTLESYEAELRTDIGKGFEVDKILDLIFSLYVPKFHADCLLALLGFFKHYLSSSSDAPLASTLSKLETSLLRFYVIHVVQCNRNDNVVNFFTLYVSGFFSKEWYQALHLSSRNFFSEVFNATDILHRV
;
A
#
# COMPACT_ATOMS: atom_id res chain seq x y z
N MET A 1 -38.01 27.19 13.31
CA MET A 1 -37.22 26.50 14.34
C MET A 1 -36.49 25.25 13.84
N VAL A 2 -36.87 24.68 12.69
CA VAL A 2 -36.34 23.41 12.17
C VAL A 2 -34.86 23.46 11.73
N PHE A 3 -34.35 24.61 11.25
CA PHE A 3 -32.97 24.70 10.77
C PHE A 3 -31.93 24.54 11.90
N ARG A 4 -32.20 25.10 13.09
CA ARG A 4 -31.29 24.98 14.23
C ARG A 4 -31.20 23.55 14.77
N SER A 5 -32.27 22.77 14.69
CA SER A 5 -32.20 21.34 15.04
C SER A 5 -31.37 20.57 14.03
N PHE A 6 -31.47 20.86 12.72
CA PHE A 6 -30.63 20.23 11.70
C PHE A 6 -29.14 20.54 11.89
N THR A 7 -28.79 21.80 12.18
CA THR A 7 -27.38 22.16 12.45
C THR A 7 -26.84 21.44 13.68
N ASN A 8 -27.61 21.34 14.76
CA ASN A 8 -27.18 20.59 15.95
C ASN A 8 -27.02 19.09 15.67
N THR A 9 -27.91 18.49 14.86
CA THR A 9 -27.78 17.08 14.45
C THR A 9 -26.54 16.87 13.57
N LEU A 10 -26.24 17.79 12.65
CA LEU A 10 -25.05 17.71 11.81
C LEU A 10 -23.77 17.87 12.65
N GLU A 11 -23.73 18.84 13.55
CA GLU A 11 -22.60 19.04 14.47
C GLU A 11 -22.38 17.83 15.37
N SER A 12 -23.45 17.22 15.89
CA SER A 12 -23.39 15.98 16.68
C SER A 12 -22.86 14.81 15.86
N TYR A 13 -23.30 14.67 14.61
CA TYR A 13 -22.82 13.63 13.70
C TYR A 13 -21.33 13.81 13.37
N GLU A 14 -20.89 15.04 13.10
CA GLU A 14 -19.47 15.31 12.91
C GLU A 14 -18.65 15.10 14.19
N ALA A 15 -19.20 15.41 15.37
CA ALA A 15 -18.54 15.15 16.64
C ALA A 15 -18.40 13.64 16.90
N GLU A 16 -19.42 12.85 16.55
CA GLU A 16 -19.40 11.39 16.66
C GLU A 16 -18.37 10.78 15.69
N LEU A 17 -18.30 11.27 14.46
CA LEU A 17 -17.25 10.89 13.50
C LEU A 17 -15.83 11.23 14.01
N ARG A 18 -15.69 12.31 14.79
CA ARG A 18 -14.41 12.69 15.42
C ARG A 18 -14.03 11.80 16.59
N THR A 19 -14.96 11.03 17.16
CA THR A 19 -14.64 10.06 18.22
C THR A 19 -13.79 8.92 17.67
N ASP A 20 -13.01 8.29 18.55
CA ASP A 20 -12.19 7.13 18.14
C ASP A 20 -13.04 5.94 17.66
N ILE A 21 -14.32 5.87 18.05
CA ILE A 21 -15.29 4.91 17.53
C ILE A 21 -15.58 5.21 16.05
N GLY A 22 -15.82 6.48 15.72
CA GLY A 22 -16.02 6.93 14.33
C GLY A 22 -14.82 6.62 13.44
N LYS A 23 -13.60 6.90 13.93
CA LYS A 23 -12.35 6.55 13.21
C LYS A 23 -12.18 5.04 13.06
N GLY A 24 -12.46 4.25 14.10
CA GLY A 24 -12.38 2.79 14.03
C GLY A 24 -13.32 2.21 12.97
N PHE A 25 -14.53 2.75 12.88
CA PHE A 25 -15.52 2.35 11.88
C PHE A 25 -15.07 2.65 10.42
N GLU A 26 -14.24 3.68 10.21
CA GLU A 26 -13.64 3.94 8.89
C GLU A 26 -12.58 2.89 8.53
N VAL A 27 -11.76 2.48 9.50
CA VAL A 27 -10.75 1.42 9.30
C VAL A 27 -11.43 0.09 8.94
N ASP A 28 -12.46 -0.31 9.67
CA ASP A 28 -13.19 -1.55 9.41
C ASP A 28 -13.78 -1.58 8.00
N LYS A 29 -14.35 -0.46 7.53
CA LYS A 29 -14.85 -0.36 6.15
C LYS A 29 -13.77 -0.51 5.09
N ILE A 30 -12.58 0.04 5.34
CA ILE A 30 -11.44 -0.10 4.42
C ILE A 30 -10.98 -1.55 4.38
N LEU A 31 -10.90 -2.20 5.54
CA LEU A 31 -10.55 -3.63 5.62
C LEU A 31 -11.61 -4.49 4.94
N ASP A 32 -12.90 -4.24 5.16
CA ASP A 32 -13.99 -4.93 4.47
C ASP A 32 -13.91 -4.73 2.96
N LEU A 33 -13.61 -3.53 2.50
CA LEU A 33 -13.42 -3.25 1.08
C LEU A 33 -12.26 -4.07 0.48
N ILE A 34 -11.14 -4.17 1.19
CA ILE A 34 -9.98 -4.95 0.73
C ILE A 34 -10.31 -6.46 0.74
N PHE A 35 -10.77 -6.97 1.88
CA PHE A 35 -10.87 -8.41 2.14
C PHE A 35 -12.17 -9.05 1.66
N SER A 36 -13.25 -8.28 1.52
CA SER A 36 -14.54 -8.79 1.04
C SER A 36 -14.84 -8.43 -0.42
N LEU A 37 -14.17 -7.41 -0.98
CA LEU A 37 -14.41 -6.98 -2.36
C LEU A 37 -13.15 -7.07 -3.23
N TYR A 38 -12.10 -6.31 -2.93
CA TYR A 38 -10.99 -6.14 -3.87
C TYR A 38 -10.19 -7.42 -4.10
N VAL A 39 -9.85 -8.15 -3.04
CA VAL A 39 -9.12 -9.41 -3.17
C VAL A 39 -10.01 -10.53 -3.71
N PRO A 40 -11.20 -10.83 -3.13
CA PRO A 40 -12.01 -11.96 -3.59
C PRO A 40 -12.55 -11.82 -5.01
N LYS A 41 -12.78 -10.59 -5.47
CA LYS A 41 -13.30 -10.31 -6.82
C LYS A 41 -12.24 -9.83 -7.82
N PHE A 42 -10.96 -9.95 -7.46
CA PHE A 42 -9.83 -9.67 -8.36
C PHE A 42 -9.78 -8.22 -8.89
N HIS A 43 -10.17 -7.23 -8.08
CA HIS A 43 -10.09 -5.81 -8.42
C HIS A 43 -8.69 -5.24 -8.09
N ALA A 44 -7.68 -5.67 -8.87
CA ALA A 44 -6.30 -5.19 -8.72
C ALA A 44 -6.18 -3.67 -8.87
N ASP A 45 -6.86 -3.10 -9.86
CA ASP A 45 -6.92 -1.67 -10.14
C ASP A 45 -7.40 -0.87 -8.93
N CYS A 46 -8.48 -1.32 -8.29
CA CYS A 46 -9.05 -0.66 -7.11
C CYS A 46 -8.11 -0.78 -5.90
N LEU A 47 -7.50 -1.95 -5.68
CA LEU A 47 -6.52 -2.15 -4.61
C LEU A 47 -5.29 -1.25 -4.78
N LEU A 48 -4.76 -1.18 -6.00
CA LEU A 48 -3.61 -0.32 -6.32
C LEU A 48 -3.95 1.17 -6.18
N ALA A 49 -5.14 1.58 -6.60
CA ALA A 49 -5.61 2.95 -6.44
C ALA A 49 -5.76 3.33 -4.96
N LEU A 50 -6.32 2.44 -4.13
CA LEU A 50 -6.45 2.65 -2.68
C LEU A 50 -5.08 2.78 -2.00
N LEU A 51 -4.14 1.89 -2.30
CA LEU A 51 -2.78 1.94 -1.74
C LEU A 51 -2.02 3.18 -2.23
N GLY A 52 -2.20 3.54 -3.52
CA GLY A 52 -1.66 4.75 -4.11
C GLY A 52 -2.19 6.02 -3.42
N PHE A 53 -3.47 6.06 -3.07
CA PHE A 53 -4.06 7.15 -2.29
C PHE A 53 -3.41 7.30 -0.93
N PHE A 54 -3.28 6.21 -0.15
CA PHE A 54 -2.61 6.28 1.16
C PHE A 54 -1.15 6.71 1.04
N LYS A 55 -0.45 6.23 0.01
CA LYS A 55 0.95 6.60 -0.24
C LYS A 55 1.08 8.08 -0.58
N HIS A 56 0.22 8.60 -1.46
CA HIS A 56 0.21 10.02 -1.79
C HIS A 56 -0.12 10.89 -0.57
N TYR A 57 -1.16 10.50 0.18
CA TYR A 57 -1.56 11.19 1.40
C TYR A 57 -0.41 11.23 2.42
N LEU A 58 0.24 10.09 2.71
CA LEU A 58 1.34 10.04 3.67
C LEU A 58 2.65 10.64 3.16
N SER A 59 2.86 10.74 1.85
CA SER A 59 4.03 11.45 1.31
C SER A 59 4.01 12.95 1.66
N SER A 60 2.82 13.50 1.93
CA SER A 60 2.66 14.86 2.44
C SER A 60 2.94 14.98 3.94
N SER A 61 2.99 13.85 4.68
CA SER A 61 3.33 13.81 6.10
C SER A 61 4.85 13.72 6.30
N SER A 62 5.34 14.37 7.35
CA SER A 62 6.74 14.25 7.82
C SER A 62 7.04 12.95 8.57
N ASP A 63 6.05 12.06 8.75
CA ASP A 63 6.19 10.86 9.57
C ASP A 63 6.87 9.69 8.85
N ALA A 64 8.22 9.68 8.87
CA ALA A 64 9.02 8.58 8.34
C ALA A 64 8.65 7.18 8.88
N PRO A 65 8.33 6.98 10.18
CA PRO A 65 7.90 5.67 10.69
C PRO A 65 6.58 5.18 10.09
N LEU A 66 5.64 6.11 9.85
CA LEU A 66 4.33 5.80 9.30
C LEU A 66 4.45 5.46 7.81
N ALA A 67 5.29 6.19 7.06
CA ALA A 67 5.61 5.85 5.67
C ALA A 67 6.24 4.44 5.56
N SER A 68 7.18 4.09 6.44
CA SER A 68 7.76 2.73 6.49
C SER A 68 6.71 1.66 6.80
N THR A 69 5.81 1.94 7.74
CA THR A 69 4.72 1.04 8.10
C THR A 69 3.76 0.84 6.92
N LEU A 70 3.40 1.92 6.21
CA LEU A 70 2.59 1.83 4.99
C LEU A 70 3.28 0.99 3.91
N SER A 71 4.58 1.17 3.66
CA SER A 71 5.28 0.36 2.65
C SER A 71 5.32 -1.13 2.99
N LYS A 72 5.43 -1.48 4.28
CA LYS A 72 5.32 -2.87 4.75
C LYS A 72 3.90 -3.41 4.54
N LEU A 73 2.89 -2.61 4.87
CA LEU A 73 1.48 -2.97 4.66
C LEU A 73 1.15 -3.16 3.17
N GLU A 74 1.54 -2.21 2.33
CA GLU A 74 1.44 -2.28 0.86
C GLU A 74 2.04 -3.59 0.35
N THR A 75 3.28 -3.89 0.73
CA THR A 75 3.95 -5.15 0.34
C THR A 75 3.16 -6.39 0.78
N SER A 76 2.64 -6.39 2.01
CA SER A 76 1.88 -7.54 2.55
C SER A 76 0.54 -7.75 1.82
N LEU A 77 -0.19 -6.67 1.52
CA LEU A 77 -1.48 -6.73 0.82
C LEU A 77 -1.33 -7.13 -0.65
N LEU A 78 -0.29 -6.61 -1.32
CA LEU A 78 0.01 -7.01 -2.70
C LEU A 78 0.41 -8.49 -2.80
N ARG A 79 1.23 -8.97 -1.86
CA ARG A 79 1.56 -10.40 -1.77
C ARG A 79 0.32 -11.24 -1.51
N PHE A 80 -0.53 -10.82 -0.57
CA PHE A 80 -1.78 -11.50 -0.26
C PHE A 80 -2.69 -11.60 -1.49
N TYR A 81 -2.88 -10.50 -2.22
CA TYR A 81 -3.64 -10.47 -3.46
C TYR A 81 -3.11 -11.48 -4.48
N VAL A 82 -1.81 -11.45 -4.79
CA VAL A 82 -1.20 -12.35 -5.78
C VAL A 82 -1.36 -13.82 -5.36
N ILE A 83 -1.12 -14.14 -4.09
CA ILE A 83 -1.30 -15.49 -3.56
C ILE A 83 -2.75 -15.95 -3.72
N HIS A 84 -3.72 -15.11 -3.35
CA HIS A 84 -5.14 -15.43 -3.49
C HIS A 84 -5.52 -15.70 -4.96
N VAL A 85 -5.08 -14.84 -5.89
CA VAL A 85 -5.38 -15.01 -7.32
C VAL A 85 -4.79 -16.31 -7.89
N VAL A 86 -3.55 -16.62 -7.52
CA VAL A 86 -2.86 -17.87 -7.92
C VAL A 86 -3.60 -19.09 -7.36
N GLN A 87 -4.02 -19.05 -6.09
CA GLN A 87 -4.79 -20.13 -5.47
C GLN A 87 -6.15 -20.35 -6.13
N CYS A 88 -6.80 -19.28 -6.61
CA CYS A 88 -8.04 -19.38 -7.39
C CYS A 88 -7.82 -19.79 -8.86
N ASN A 89 -6.58 -20.09 -9.27
CA ASN A 89 -6.20 -20.41 -10.65
C ASN A 89 -6.66 -19.36 -11.69
N ARG A 90 -6.65 -18.08 -11.28
CA ARG A 90 -7.06 -16.94 -12.12
C ARG A 90 -5.85 -16.26 -12.75
N ASN A 91 -5.12 -17.01 -13.59
CA ASN A 91 -3.85 -16.55 -14.18
C ASN A 91 -4.00 -15.26 -15.02
N ASP A 92 -5.17 -15.04 -15.63
CA ASP A 92 -5.55 -13.80 -16.30
C ASP A 92 -5.43 -12.58 -15.38
N ASN A 93 -5.89 -12.72 -14.13
CA ASN A 93 -5.86 -11.66 -13.13
C ASN A 93 -4.47 -11.47 -12.54
N VAL A 94 -3.62 -12.51 -12.51
CA VAL A 94 -2.20 -12.38 -12.13
C VAL A 94 -1.47 -11.51 -13.15
N VAL A 95 -1.65 -11.81 -14.44
CA VAL A 95 -1.06 -11.02 -15.52
C VAL A 95 -1.58 -9.59 -15.47
N ASN A 96 -2.90 -9.40 -15.36
CA ASN A 96 -3.50 -8.07 -15.24
C ASN A 96 -2.95 -7.28 -14.04
N PHE A 97 -2.82 -7.92 -12.87
CA PHE A 97 -2.22 -7.30 -11.70
C PHE A 97 -0.81 -6.79 -11.98
N PHE A 98 0.06 -7.62 -12.57
CA PHE A 98 1.42 -7.20 -12.87
C PHE A 98 1.48 -6.15 -13.99
N THR A 99 0.59 -6.21 -14.98
CA THR A 99 0.49 -5.15 -16.01
C THR A 99 0.13 -3.81 -15.38
N LEU A 100 -0.85 -3.78 -14.48
CA LEU A 100 -1.24 -2.56 -13.75
C LEU A 100 -0.15 -2.08 -12.79
N TYR A 101 0.45 -3.00 -12.03
CA TYR A 101 1.48 -2.67 -11.06
C TYR A 101 2.74 -2.09 -11.73
N VAL A 102 3.21 -2.73 -12.81
CA VAL A 102 4.41 -2.30 -13.55
C VAL A 102 4.16 -1.06 -14.40
N SER A 103 2.94 -0.82 -14.86
CA SER A 103 2.61 0.41 -15.58
C SER A 103 2.48 1.63 -14.67
N GLY A 104 1.94 1.45 -13.46
CA GLY A 104 1.84 2.51 -12.46
C GLY A 104 3.17 2.83 -11.77
N PHE A 105 3.98 1.80 -11.49
CA PHE A 105 5.32 1.97 -10.94
C PHE A 105 6.29 2.19 -12.09
N PHE A 106 6.71 3.43 -12.33
CA PHE A 106 7.69 3.82 -13.37
C PHE A 106 8.76 2.73 -13.53
N SER A 107 8.65 1.87 -14.56
CA SER A 107 9.51 0.70 -14.77
C SER A 107 11.01 1.06 -14.70
N LYS A 108 11.34 2.31 -15.07
CA LYS A 108 12.69 2.86 -14.96
C LYS A 108 13.20 3.01 -13.52
N GLU A 109 12.39 3.50 -12.60
CA GLU A 109 12.80 3.74 -11.21
C GLU A 109 13.08 2.42 -10.49
N TRP A 110 12.21 1.43 -10.70
CA TRP A 110 12.41 0.11 -10.11
C TRP A 110 13.65 -0.58 -10.68
N TYR A 111 13.84 -0.51 -11.99
CA TYR A 111 15.06 -1.03 -12.63
C TYR A 111 16.32 -0.33 -12.12
N GLN A 112 16.30 0.99 -11.99
CA GLN A 112 17.42 1.76 -11.44
C GLN A 112 17.69 1.43 -9.97
N ALA A 113 16.66 1.32 -9.14
CA ALA A 113 16.78 0.94 -7.74
C ALA A 113 17.34 -0.48 -7.59
N LEU A 114 16.85 -1.44 -8.38
CA LEU A 114 17.35 -2.81 -8.39
C LEU A 114 18.79 -2.88 -8.86
N HIS A 115 19.13 -2.20 -9.95
CA HIS A 115 20.50 -2.14 -10.46
C HIS A 115 21.46 -1.52 -9.43
N LEU A 116 21.05 -0.40 -8.80
CA LEU A 116 21.85 0.26 -7.76
C LEU A 116 22.02 -0.63 -6.52
N SER A 117 20.94 -1.26 -6.05
CA SER A 117 20.99 -2.16 -4.90
C SER A 117 21.87 -3.38 -5.18
N SER A 118 21.74 -3.97 -6.38
CA SER A 118 22.56 -5.11 -6.79
C SER A 118 24.03 -4.71 -6.88
N ARG A 119 24.32 -3.56 -7.50
CA ARG A 119 25.69 -3.02 -7.58
C ARG A 119 26.29 -2.79 -6.19
N ASN A 120 25.54 -2.17 -5.27
CA ASN A 120 26.01 -1.90 -3.92
C ASN A 120 26.27 -3.20 -3.15
N PHE A 121 25.35 -4.16 -3.24
CA PHE A 121 25.54 -5.49 -2.65
C PHE A 121 26.82 -6.17 -3.15
N PHE A 122 27.02 -6.25 -4.47
CA PHE A 122 28.23 -6.87 -5.02
C PHE A 122 29.49 -6.08 -4.66
N SER A 123 29.43 -4.75 -4.62
CA SER A 123 30.56 -3.93 -4.16
C SER A 123 30.92 -4.21 -2.70
N GLU A 124 29.94 -4.39 -1.82
CA GLU A 124 30.19 -4.76 -0.42
C GLU A 124 30.79 -6.17 -0.32
N VAL A 125 30.27 -7.14 -1.07
CA VAL A 125 30.80 -8.50 -1.12
C VAL A 125 32.26 -8.51 -1.59
N PHE A 126 32.58 -7.82 -2.69
CA PHE A 126 33.93 -7.83 -3.25
C PHE A 126 34.93 -6.99 -2.44
N ASN A 127 34.52 -5.83 -1.91
CA ASN A 127 35.38 -5.02 -1.06
C ASN A 127 35.64 -5.69 0.30
N ALA A 128 34.66 -6.44 0.84
CA ALA A 128 34.88 -7.24 2.05
C ALA A 128 35.87 -8.38 1.80
N THR A 129 35.87 -8.99 0.61
CA THR A 129 36.86 -10.02 0.24
C THR A 129 38.25 -9.48 -0.02
N ASP A 130 38.41 -8.23 -0.48
CA ASP A 130 39.74 -7.66 -0.75
C ASP A 130 40.55 -7.37 0.53
N ILE A 131 39.91 -7.41 1.70
CA ILE A 131 40.61 -7.38 3.00
C ILE A 131 41.48 -8.64 3.19
N LEU A 132 41.20 -9.75 2.50
CA LEU A 132 42.02 -10.96 2.57
C LEU A 132 43.33 -10.88 1.77
N HIS A 133 43.52 -9.88 0.89
CA HIS A 133 44.81 -9.67 0.22
C HIS A 133 45.79 -8.79 1.03
N ARG A 134 45.45 -8.42 2.26
CA ARG A 134 46.33 -7.65 3.17
C ARG A 134 46.96 -8.45 4.31
N VAL A 135 46.94 -9.78 4.25
CA VAL A 135 47.75 -10.65 5.14
C VAL A 135 48.92 -11.22 4.36
#